data_AF-A0A0X3VB64-F1
#
_entry.id   AF-A0A0X3VB64-F1
#
_cell.length_a   1.000
_cell.length_b   1.000
_cell.length_c   1.000
_cell.angle_alpha   90.00
_cell.angle_beta   90.00
_cell.angle_gamma   90.00
#
_symmetry.space_group_name_H-M   'P 1'
#
loop_
_entity.id
_entity.type
_entity.pdbx_description
1 polymer ?
#
loop_
_entity_poly.entity_id
_entity_poly.type
_entity_poly.pdbx_seq_one_letter_code
_entity_poly.pdbx_strand_id
1 'polypeptide(L)'
;MARRAGRALRKVFASSPAAETAALTRAAHAIQQPVSSGRQIAVSSIRGGAGKSTVAALLALTYAHYRPDPVLAVEADPALGTLPHRLGAREVRWSGSDLAQILDPSMLITDLTGYLLPFAGGGWLLPGSQGSIGTRLDLDTYRVVMTTLRRHFAATVVDCETLPAEVARTALVTTQARVLVTPATPEGVAATRSVLDWVGGLHPGLLPTTVVVLTHPSPDSGVDVRRAAAHLGAGGAA
;
A
#
# COMPACT_ATOMS: atom_id res chain seq x y z
N MET A 1 4.40 -50.35 32.95
CA MET A 1 3.54 -49.69 31.94
C MET A 1 4.08 -48.27 31.70
N ALA A 2 4.98 -48.09 30.74
CA ALA A 2 5.48 -46.78 30.35
C ALA A 2 5.77 -46.77 28.84
N ARG A 3 4.84 -46.25 28.04
CA ARG A 3 5.11 -45.86 26.65
C ARG A 3 3.96 -45.02 26.09
N ARG A 4 4.34 -43.91 25.46
CA ARG A 4 3.56 -42.98 24.61
C ARG A 4 3.06 -41.69 25.27
N ALA A 5 3.99 -40.74 25.41
CA ALA A 5 3.71 -39.32 25.28
C ALA A 5 4.83 -38.71 24.44
N GLY A 6 4.66 -38.70 23.12
CA GLY A 6 5.73 -38.31 22.20
C GLY A 6 5.30 -38.37 20.75
N ARG A 7 4.25 -37.63 20.38
CA ARG A 7 3.87 -37.23 19.00
C ARG A 7 2.51 -36.56 19.05
N ALA A 8 2.45 -35.24 19.20
CA ALA A 8 1.33 -34.41 18.70
C ALA A 8 1.48 -32.91 19.06
N LEU A 9 2.69 -32.34 19.08
CA LEU A 9 2.86 -30.88 19.27
C LEU A 9 3.79 -30.27 18.22
N ARG A 10 3.48 -30.53 16.94
CA ARG A 10 4.03 -29.80 15.79
C ARG A 10 2.93 -29.59 14.74
N LYS A 11 1.95 -28.76 15.04
CA LYS A 11 0.91 -28.33 14.07
C LYS A 11 0.37 -26.93 14.38
N VAL A 12 1.24 -25.95 14.60
CA VAL A 12 0.77 -24.55 14.80
C VAL A 12 1.38 -23.55 13.80
N PHE A 13 2.59 -23.74 13.28
CA PHE A 13 3.09 -22.93 12.16
C PHE A 13 4.05 -23.74 11.29
N ALA A 14 3.51 -24.41 10.28
CA ALA A 14 4.28 -24.82 9.14
C ALA A 14 3.31 -24.96 7.97
N SER A 15 3.14 -23.91 7.17
CA SER A 15 3.29 -24.19 5.75
C SER A 15 4.58 -25.01 5.64
N SER A 16 4.50 -26.22 5.09
CA SER A 16 5.73 -26.93 4.76
C SER A 16 6.64 -25.95 4.02
N PRO A 17 7.98 -25.95 4.22
CA PRO A 17 8.86 -25.10 3.43
C PRO A 17 8.51 -25.15 1.95
N ALA A 18 8.11 -26.33 1.44
CA ALA A 18 7.61 -26.51 0.08
C ALA A 18 6.30 -25.73 -0.22
N ALA A 19 5.34 -25.69 0.70
CA ALA A 19 4.09 -24.94 0.54
C ALA A 19 4.32 -23.42 0.59
N GLU A 20 5.25 -22.97 1.42
CA GLU A 20 5.66 -21.56 1.51
C GLU A 20 6.39 -21.13 0.24
N THR A 21 7.38 -21.92 -0.20
CA THR A 21 8.06 -21.70 -1.48
C THR A 21 7.05 -21.67 -2.63
N ALA A 22 6.11 -22.62 -2.68
CA ALA A 22 5.10 -22.64 -3.73
C ALA A 22 4.17 -21.40 -3.69
N ALA A 23 3.85 -20.88 -2.50
CA ALA A 23 3.07 -19.65 -2.36
C ALA A 23 3.86 -18.41 -2.85
N LEU A 24 5.13 -18.31 -2.48
CA LEU A 24 6.03 -17.24 -2.93
C LEU A 24 6.22 -17.29 -4.45
N THR A 25 6.45 -18.48 -5.03
CA THR A 25 6.56 -18.64 -6.48
C THR A 25 5.28 -18.23 -7.20
N ARG A 26 4.10 -18.60 -6.69
CA ARG A 26 2.82 -18.17 -7.27
C ARG A 26 2.63 -16.65 -7.18
N ALA A 27 2.97 -16.05 -6.05
CA ALA A 27 2.88 -14.60 -5.87
C ALA A 27 3.84 -13.85 -6.81
N ALA A 28 5.10 -14.29 -6.89
CA ALA A 28 6.10 -13.75 -7.81
C ALA A 28 5.62 -13.83 -9.26
N HIS A 29 5.14 -15.01 -9.69
CA HIS A 29 4.59 -15.19 -11.02
C HIS A 29 3.39 -14.27 -11.29
N ALA A 30 2.48 -14.10 -10.33
CA ALA A 30 1.35 -13.19 -10.45
C ALA A 30 1.78 -11.72 -10.57
N ILE A 31 2.75 -11.30 -9.77
CA ILE A 31 3.32 -9.94 -9.80
C ILE A 31 4.01 -9.66 -11.13
N GLN A 32 4.62 -10.66 -11.75
CA GLN A 32 5.33 -10.56 -13.03
C GLN A 32 4.42 -10.50 -14.25
N GLN A 33 3.11 -10.77 -14.09
CA GLN A 33 2.21 -10.75 -15.24
C GLN A 33 2.16 -9.35 -15.89
N PRO A 34 2.16 -9.29 -17.24
CA PRO A 34 1.98 -8.04 -17.96
C PRO A 34 0.66 -7.36 -17.58
N VAL A 35 0.68 -6.03 -17.56
CA VAL A 35 -0.52 -5.22 -17.31
C VAL A 35 -0.77 -4.33 -18.52
N SER A 36 -2.01 -4.28 -19.01
CA SER A 36 -2.39 -3.46 -20.16
C SER A 36 -2.42 -1.95 -19.86
N SER A 37 -2.44 -1.59 -18.58
CA SER A 37 -2.33 -0.22 -18.08
C SER A 37 -1.71 -0.25 -16.69
N GLY A 38 -0.96 0.79 -16.30
CA GLY A 38 -0.42 0.91 -14.96
C GLY A 38 -1.47 0.69 -13.88
N ARG A 39 -1.16 -0.18 -12.92
CA ARG A 39 -2.03 -0.54 -11.79
C ARG A 39 -1.67 0.31 -10.59
N GLN A 40 -2.67 0.99 -10.03
CA GLN A 40 -2.51 1.82 -8.84
C GLN A 40 -3.10 1.10 -7.63
N ILE A 41 -2.37 1.15 -6.53
CA ILE A 41 -2.71 0.53 -5.25
C ILE A 41 -2.70 1.64 -4.19
N ALA A 42 -3.87 1.99 -3.67
CA ALA A 42 -3.96 2.95 -2.56
C ALA A 42 -3.70 2.24 -1.23
N VAL A 43 -2.85 2.81 -0.39
CA VAL A 43 -2.59 2.34 0.97
C VAL A 43 -3.03 3.43 1.93
N SER A 44 -4.03 3.14 2.77
CA SER A 44 -4.55 4.09 3.75
C SER A 44 -4.83 3.39 5.08
N SER A 45 -5.15 4.17 6.11
CA SER A 45 -5.54 3.70 7.44
C SER A 45 -6.64 4.62 7.98
N ILE A 46 -7.24 4.23 9.11
CA ILE A 46 -8.24 5.05 9.81
C ILE A 46 -7.66 5.74 11.03
N ARG A 47 -6.51 5.26 11.50
CA ARG A 47 -5.75 5.89 12.58
C ARG A 47 -4.32 6.14 12.12
N GLY A 48 -3.77 7.25 12.60
CA GLY A 48 -2.33 7.50 12.56
C GLY A 48 -1.58 6.42 13.35
N GLY A 49 -0.34 6.14 12.96
CA GLY A 49 0.49 5.13 13.63
C GLY A 49 0.14 3.67 13.30
N ALA A 50 -0.79 3.40 12.37
CA ALA A 50 -1.15 2.04 11.97
C ALA A 50 -0.06 1.27 11.22
N GLY A 51 1.07 1.90 10.87
CA GLY A 51 2.13 1.28 10.07
C GLY A 51 1.93 1.38 8.56
N LYS A 52 1.01 2.26 8.12
CA LYS A 52 0.65 2.50 6.71
C LYS A 52 1.86 2.71 5.79
N SER A 53 2.73 3.66 6.09
CA SER A 53 3.93 3.94 5.28
C SER A 53 4.91 2.77 5.23
N THR A 54 4.98 1.96 6.29
CA THR A 54 5.79 0.73 6.29
C THR A 54 5.20 -0.30 5.33
N VAL A 55 3.88 -0.51 5.36
CA VAL A 55 3.19 -1.41 4.43
C VAL A 55 3.35 -0.93 2.99
N ALA A 56 3.20 0.38 2.74
CA ALA A 56 3.41 0.96 1.42
C ALA A 56 4.85 0.75 0.90
N ALA A 57 5.86 0.99 1.76
CA ALA A 57 7.26 0.75 1.40
C ALA A 57 7.54 -0.72 1.10
N LEU A 58 7.06 -1.65 1.93
CA LEU A 58 7.23 -3.08 1.72
C LEU A 58 6.55 -3.56 0.43
N LEU A 59 5.34 -3.06 0.13
CA LEU A 59 4.67 -3.32 -1.14
C LEU A 59 5.51 -2.81 -2.31
N ALA A 60 5.95 -1.55 -2.27
CA ALA A 60 6.75 -0.94 -3.33
C ALA A 60 8.05 -1.70 -3.58
N LEU A 61 8.79 -2.05 -2.53
CA LEU A 61 10.01 -2.87 -2.60
C LEU A 61 9.74 -4.26 -3.18
N THR A 62 8.63 -4.89 -2.80
CA THR A 62 8.25 -6.21 -3.32
C THR A 62 7.93 -6.15 -4.81
N TYR A 63 7.12 -5.15 -5.24
CA TYR A 63 6.83 -4.96 -6.66
C TYR A 63 8.08 -4.65 -7.46
N ALA A 64 8.95 -3.77 -6.96
CA ALA A 64 10.21 -3.42 -7.62
C ALA A 64 11.14 -4.63 -7.74
N HIS A 65 11.20 -5.49 -6.71
CA HIS A 65 12.01 -6.70 -6.74
C HIS A 65 11.56 -7.72 -7.79
N TYR A 66 10.25 -7.93 -7.95
CA TYR A 66 9.72 -8.99 -8.81
C TYR A 66 9.39 -8.54 -10.23
N ARG A 67 9.03 -7.26 -10.46
CA ARG A 67 8.66 -6.76 -11.78
C ARG A 67 9.90 -6.31 -12.57
N PRO A 68 9.96 -6.65 -13.88
CA PRO A 68 10.96 -6.06 -14.77
C PRO A 68 10.60 -4.64 -15.21
N ASP A 69 9.32 -4.27 -15.10
CA ASP A 69 8.79 -2.96 -15.48
C ASP A 69 8.97 -1.92 -14.35
N PRO A 70 9.01 -0.62 -14.68
CA PRO A 70 9.12 0.45 -13.68
C PRO A 70 7.98 0.43 -12.65
N VAL A 71 8.37 0.56 -11.38
CA VAL A 71 7.47 0.66 -10.22
C VAL A 71 7.60 2.04 -9.59
N LEU A 72 6.47 2.66 -9.27
CA LEU A 72 6.40 3.95 -8.59
C LEU A 72 5.85 3.80 -7.17
N ALA A 73 6.46 4.50 -6.23
CA ALA A 73 5.90 4.79 -4.92
C ALA A 73 5.54 6.28 -4.86
N VAL A 74 4.37 6.62 -4.37
CA VAL A 74 3.90 8.01 -4.25
C VAL A 74 3.57 8.28 -2.80
N GLU A 75 4.19 9.30 -2.21
CA GLU A 75 3.79 9.85 -0.92
C GLU A 75 2.68 10.87 -1.16
N ALA A 76 1.48 10.57 -0.70
CA ALA A 76 0.30 11.43 -0.78
C ALA A 76 -0.14 11.92 0.60
N ASP A 77 0.78 11.90 1.58
CA ASP A 77 0.66 12.59 2.88
C ASP A 77 1.46 13.92 2.86
N PRO A 78 0.78 15.08 2.77
CA PRO A 78 1.44 16.38 2.66
C PRO A 78 1.95 16.95 3.99
N ALA A 79 1.69 16.30 5.14
CA ALA A 79 2.06 16.86 6.44
C ALA A 79 3.48 16.43 6.84
N LEU A 80 3.64 15.16 7.22
CA LEU A 80 4.89 14.56 7.70
C LEU A 80 4.99 13.12 7.19
N GLY A 81 4.73 12.96 5.89
CA GLY A 81 4.88 11.68 5.21
C GLY A 81 6.21 11.00 5.54
N THR A 82 6.16 9.70 5.85
CA THR A 82 7.35 8.95 6.27
C THR A 82 7.86 8.01 5.19
N LEU A 83 7.16 7.91 4.04
CA LEU A 83 7.53 7.00 2.96
C LEU A 83 8.96 7.24 2.43
N PRO A 84 9.43 8.50 2.20
CA PRO A 84 10.80 8.71 1.76
C PRO A 84 11.84 8.11 2.72
N HIS A 85 11.62 8.26 4.03
CA HIS A 85 12.49 7.67 5.04
C HIS A 85 12.44 6.13 5.01
N ARG A 86 11.26 5.53 4.83
CA ARG A 86 11.11 4.06 4.72
C ARG A 86 11.80 3.47 3.50
N LEU A 87 11.93 4.24 2.42
CA LEU A 87 12.60 3.84 1.19
C LEU A 87 14.08 4.25 1.12
N GLY A 88 14.61 4.84 2.21
CA GLY A 88 16.03 5.20 2.31
C GLY A 88 16.43 6.48 1.56
N ALA A 89 15.47 7.35 1.22
CA ALA A 89 15.76 8.65 0.65
C ALA A 89 16.55 9.50 1.65
N ARG A 90 17.68 10.05 1.21
CA ARG A 90 18.53 10.94 2.03
C ARG A 90 18.15 12.39 1.89
N GLU A 91 17.78 12.79 0.67
CA GLU A 91 17.41 14.17 0.32
C GLU A 91 16.21 14.15 -0.62
N VAL A 92 15.35 15.16 -0.48
CA VAL A 92 14.18 15.36 -1.33
C VAL A 92 14.32 16.70 -2.03
N ARG A 93 14.50 16.66 -3.36
CA ARG A 93 14.64 17.86 -4.19
C ARG A 93 13.34 18.33 -4.82
N TRP A 94 12.46 17.39 -5.14
CA TRP A 94 11.22 17.63 -5.85
C TRP A 94 10.07 16.89 -5.16
N SER A 95 8.87 17.45 -5.26
CA SER A 95 7.63 16.91 -4.72
C SER A 95 6.58 16.71 -5.82
N GLY A 96 5.47 16.06 -5.48
CA GLY A 96 4.30 15.94 -6.36
C GLY A 96 3.80 17.29 -6.88
N SER A 97 3.82 18.33 -6.04
CA SER A 97 3.41 19.68 -6.44
C SER A 97 4.39 20.33 -7.43
N ASP A 98 5.70 20.11 -7.27
CA ASP A 98 6.70 20.62 -8.22
C ASP A 98 6.56 19.92 -9.57
N LEU A 99 6.39 18.59 -9.55
CA LEU A 99 6.21 17.79 -10.75
C LEU A 99 4.96 18.24 -11.51
N ALA A 100 3.85 18.49 -10.81
CA ALA A 100 2.61 18.92 -11.44
C ALA A 100 2.71 20.23 -12.25
N GLN A 101 3.63 21.14 -11.88
CA GLN A 101 3.84 22.39 -12.60
C GLN A 101 4.54 22.21 -13.96
N ILE A 102 5.23 21.09 -14.15
CA ILE A 102 6.03 20.83 -15.34
C ILE A 102 5.49 19.65 -16.16
N LEU A 103 4.54 18.88 -15.63
CA LEU A 103 4.02 17.69 -16.30
C LEU A 103 3.43 18.02 -17.68
N ASP A 104 3.94 17.31 -18.69
CA ASP A 104 3.42 17.36 -20.04
C ASP A 104 3.01 15.95 -20.52
N PRO A 105 1.85 15.77 -21.18
CA PRO A 105 1.41 14.48 -21.70
C PRO A 105 2.37 13.82 -22.72
N SER A 106 3.27 14.58 -23.35
CA SER A 106 4.28 14.08 -24.28
C SER A 106 5.58 13.60 -23.60
N MET A 107 5.77 13.91 -22.30
CA MET A 107 6.95 13.47 -21.56
C MET A 107 7.10 11.95 -21.60
N LEU A 108 8.34 11.53 -21.81
CA LEU A 108 8.81 10.15 -21.68
C LEU A 108 9.18 9.85 -20.23
N ILE A 109 9.33 8.57 -19.91
CA ILE A 109 9.76 8.16 -18.56
C ILE A 109 11.12 8.74 -18.17
N THR A 110 12.04 8.90 -19.13
CA THR A 110 13.36 9.50 -18.90
C THR A 110 13.27 10.95 -18.45
N ASP A 111 12.29 11.70 -18.95
CA ASP A 111 12.05 13.09 -18.53
C ASP A 111 11.57 13.14 -17.08
N LEU A 112 10.72 12.16 -16.70
CA LEU A 112 10.14 12.08 -15.36
C LEU A 112 11.15 11.64 -14.30
N THR A 113 12.04 10.70 -14.63
CA THR A 113 13.00 10.14 -13.65
C THR A 113 13.96 11.19 -13.08
N GLY A 114 14.17 12.33 -13.76
CA GLY A 114 14.94 13.46 -13.21
C GLY A 114 14.28 14.16 -12.00
N TYR A 115 12.99 13.89 -11.78
CA TYR A 115 12.18 14.46 -10.70
C TYR A 115 11.76 13.42 -9.65
N LEU A 116 12.23 12.18 -9.78
CA LEU A 116 11.92 11.06 -8.90
C LEU A 116 13.17 10.59 -8.16
N LEU A 117 12.98 10.00 -6.98
CA LEU A 117 14.06 9.42 -6.19
C LEU A 117 14.14 7.91 -6.43
N PRO A 118 15.28 7.35 -6.84
CA PRO A 118 15.40 5.90 -6.95
C PRO A 118 15.42 5.25 -5.56
N PHE A 119 14.87 4.04 -5.45
CA PHE A 119 14.99 3.19 -4.26
C PHE A 119 15.40 1.75 -4.63
N ALA A 120 15.72 0.95 -3.61
CA ALA A 120 16.21 -0.42 -3.80
C ALA A 120 15.28 -1.28 -4.68
N GLY A 121 15.86 -2.12 -5.53
CA GLY A 121 15.10 -2.96 -6.48
C GLY A 121 14.70 -2.24 -7.77
N GLY A 122 15.19 -1.01 -8.02
CA GLY A 122 14.97 -0.32 -9.30
C GLY A 122 13.64 0.44 -9.40
N GLY A 123 12.97 0.67 -8.27
CA GLY A 123 11.76 1.49 -8.20
C GLY A 123 12.06 2.98 -8.04
N TRP A 124 11.02 3.79 -8.25
CA TRP A 124 11.07 5.25 -8.18
C TRP A 124 10.08 5.79 -7.16
N LEU A 125 10.44 6.85 -6.46
CA LEU A 125 9.63 7.52 -5.44
C LEU A 125 9.30 8.95 -5.89
N LEU A 126 8.02 9.31 -5.80
CA LEU A 126 7.53 10.68 -5.82
C LEU A 126 7.21 11.14 -4.39
N PRO A 127 8.00 12.03 -3.79
CA PRO A 127 7.75 12.57 -2.46
C PRO A 127 6.54 13.52 -2.43
N GLY A 128 5.85 13.57 -1.28
CA GLY A 128 4.70 14.46 -1.09
C GLY A 128 5.09 15.90 -0.80
N SER A 129 6.25 16.11 -0.17
CA SER A 129 6.81 17.43 0.16
C SER A 129 8.33 17.38 0.23
N GLN A 130 8.98 18.54 0.27
CA GLN A 130 10.43 18.70 0.46
C GLN A 130 10.82 18.76 1.96
N GLY A 131 10.10 18.07 2.83
CA GLY A 131 10.31 18.10 4.28
C GLY A 131 9.83 19.39 4.95
N SER A 132 9.11 20.25 4.23
CA SER A 132 8.50 21.47 4.74
C SER A 132 7.03 21.25 5.10
N ILE A 133 6.61 21.83 6.22
CA ILE A 133 5.21 21.88 6.63
C ILE A 133 4.51 22.96 5.80
N GLY A 134 3.35 22.65 5.24
CA GLY A 134 2.48 23.64 4.58
C GLY A 134 2.36 23.50 3.06
N THR A 135 3.23 22.71 2.41
CA THR A 135 3.07 22.36 1.00
C THR A 135 2.08 21.20 0.89
N ARG A 136 0.83 21.50 0.52
CA ARG A 136 -0.21 20.48 0.35
C ARG A 136 -0.27 19.98 -1.09
N LEU A 137 -0.28 18.67 -1.24
CA LEU A 137 -0.78 18.03 -2.45
C LEU A 137 -2.29 18.14 -2.44
N ASP A 138 -2.85 19.08 -3.20
CA ASP A 138 -4.30 19.17 -3.36
C ASP A 138 -4.83 18.04 -4.27
N LEU A 139 -6.15 17.87 -4.27
CA LEU A 139 -6.83 16.81 -5.00
C LEU A 139 -6.61 16.90 -6.52
N ASP A 140 -6.57 18.10 -7.08
CA ASP A 140 -6.44 18.29 -8.52
C ASP A 140 -5.02 17.99 -8.98
N THR A 141 -4.03 18.44 -8.21
CA THR A 141 -2.61 18.09 -8.37
C THR A 141 -2.43 16.57 -8.30
N TYR A 142 -3.01 15.92 -7.29
CA TYR A 142 -3.02 14.45 -7.19
C TYR A 142 -3.60 13.81 -8.45
N ARG A 143 -4.76 14.25 -8.93
CA ARG A 143 -5.40 13.66 -10.13
C ARG A 143 -4.54 13.81 -11.38
N VAL A 144 -3.97 15.00 -11.61
CA VAL A 144 -3.11 15.29 -12.78
C VAL A 144 -1.86 14.42 -12.74
N VAL A 145 -1.17 14.37 -11.60
CA VAL A 145 0.03 13.55 -11.39
C VAL A 145 -0.29 12.08 -11.60
N MET A 146 -1.29 11.54 -10.90
CA MET A 146 -1.60 10.12 -10.95
C MET A 146 -2.09 9.67 -12.33
N THR A 147 -2.85 10.51 -13.05
CA THR A 147 -3.30 10.20 -14.41
C THR A 147 -2.14 10.18 -15.39
N THR A 148 -1.22 11.13 -15.27
CA THR A 148 -0.05 11.27 -16.16
C THR A 148 0.96 10.15 -15.94
N LEU A 149 1.27 9.83 -14.67
CA LEU A 149 2.27 8.81 -14.35
C LEU A 149 1.79 7.38 -14.62
N ARG A 150 0.47 7.13 -14.66
CA ARG A 150 -0.09 5.78 -14.87
C ARG A 150 0.38 5.10 -16.17
N ARG A 151 0.73 5.85 -17.21
CA ARG A 151 1.21 5.28 -18.48
C ARG A 151 2.68 4.82 -18.44
N HIS A 152 3.44 5.31 -17.46
CA HIS A 152 4.89 5.10 -17.37
C HIS A 152 5.30 4.01 -16.38
N PHE A 153 4.43 3.69 -15.43
CA PHE A 153 4.72 2.71 -14.38
C PHE A 153 3.72 1.57 -14.41
N ALA A 154 4.22 0.33 -14.43
CA ALA A 154 3.35 -0.85 -14.44
C ALA A 154 2.60 -1.01 -13.12
N ALA A 155 3.23 -0.63 -12.01
CA ALA A 155 2.61 -0.59 -10.69
C ALA A 155 2.94 0.72 -9.98
N THR A 156 1.95 1.26 -9.28
CA THR A 156 2.11 2.44 -8.43
C THR A 156 1.50 2.17 -7.06
N VAL A 157 2.29 2.29 -6.00
CA VAL A 157 1.84 2.21 -4.60
C VAL A 157 1.71 3.64 -4.07
N VAL A 158 0.51 4.02 -3.64
CA VAL A 158 0.22 5.35 -3.12
C VAL A 158 0.07 5.26 -1.60
N ASP A 159 1.00 5.84 -0.86
CA ASP A 159 0.90 6.02 0.58
C ASP A 159 0.03 7.24 0.87
N CYS A 160 -1.26 7.02 1.16
CA CYS A 160 -2.22 8.10 1.35
C CYS A 160 -2.23 8.62 2.78
N GLU A 161 -2.80 9.78 3.04
CA GLU A 161 -3.16 10.17 4.41
C GLU A 161 -4.14 9.17 5.08
N THR A 162 -4.31 9.33 6.38
CA THR A 162 -5.35 8.62 7.14
C THR A 162 -6.73 9.13 6.70
N LEU A 163 -7.71 8.23 6.58
CA LEU A 163 -9.11 8.60 6.33
C LEU A 163 -9.67 9.50 7.43
N PRO A 164 -10.59 10.44 7.11
CA PRO A 164 -11.32 10.59 5.85
C PRO A 164 -10.75 11.67 4.89
N ALA A 165 -9.44 11.92 4.92
CA ALA A 165 -8.78 12.91 4.06
C ALA A 165 -9.18 12.77 2.58
N GLU A 166 -9.38 13.90 1.89
CA GLU A 166 -10.00 13.93 0.55
C GLU A 166 -9.19 13.16 -0.50
N VAL A 167 -7.86 13.32 -0.50
CA VAL A 167 -6.95 12.57 -1.38
C VAL A 167 -7.02 11.08 -1.06
N ALA A 168 -7.04 10.70 0.22
CA ALA A 168 -7.16 9.29 0.63
C ALA A 168 -8.49 8.67 0.17
N ARG A 169 -9.62 9.38 0.33
CA ARG A 169 -10.92 8.91 -0.19
C ARG A 169 -10.91 8.76 -1.70
N THR A 170 -10.33 9.73 -2.42
CA THR A 170 -10.26 9.69 -3.88
C THR A 170 -9.42 8.51 -4.34
N ALA A 171 -8.21 8.35 -3.78
CA ALA A 171 -7.34 7.21 -4.07
C ALA A 171 -8.05 5.88 -3.78
N LEU A 172 -8.77 5.79 -2.65
CA LEU A 172 -9.60 4.64 -2.30
C LEU A 172 -10.81 4.43 -3.22
N VAL A 173 -11.14 5.27 -4.18
CA VAL A 173 -12.23 4.98 -5.13
C VAL A 173 -11.71 4.80 -6.55
N THR A 174 -10.61 5.48 -6.90
CA THR A 174 -10.08 5.49 -8.27
C THR A 174 -9.04 4.41 -8.55
N THR A 175 -8.37 3.87 -7.52
CA THR A 175 -7.33 2.85 -7.68
C THR A 175 -7.88 1.45 -7.96
N GLN A 176 -7.09 0.62 -8.63
CA GLN A 176 -7.50 -0.74 -9.03
C GLN A 176 -7.46 -1.73 -7.85
N ALA A 177 -6.67 -1.44 -6.83
CA ALA A 177 -6.66 -2.18 -5.57
C ALA A 177 -6.41 -1.22 -4.41
N ARG A 178 -6.77 -1.64 -3.21
CA ARG A 178 -6.73 -0.81 -2.02
C ARG A 178 -6.39 -1.63 -0.79
N VAL A 179 -5.54 -1.07 0.05
CA VAL A 179 -5.01 -1.69 1.25
C VAL A 179 -5.38 -0.82 2.44
N LEU A 180 -6.19 -1.36 3.35
CA LEU A 180 -6.58 -0.72 4.60
C LEU A 180 -5.73 -1.27 5.74
N VAL A 181 -4.78 -0.46 6.19
CA VAL A 181 -3.89 -0.80 7.30
C VAL A 181 -4.59 -0.50 8.62
N THR A 182 -4.79 -1.56 9.41
CA THR A 182 -5.66 -1.58 10.58
C THR A 182 -4.87 -2.03 11.80
N PRO A 183 -4.70 -1.18 12.83
CA PRO A 183 -4.16 -1.63 14.10
C PRO A 183 -5.04 -2.76 14.65
N ALA A 184 -4.42 -3.84 15.11
CA ALA A 184 -5.10 -5.01 15.68
C ALA A 184 -5.62 -4.72 17.10
N THR A 185 -6.41 -3.65 17.27
CA THR A 185 -7.15 -3.31 18.49
C THR A 185 -8.66 -3.37 18.21
N PRO A 186 -9.52 -3.55 19.22
CA PRO A 186 -10.97 -3.58 19.02
C PRO A 186 -11.50 -2.33 18.29
N GLU A 187 -10.97 -1.15 18.64
CA GLU A 187 -11.36 0.13 18.04
C GLU A 187 -10.84 0.27 16.60
N GLY A 188 -9.67 -0.29 16.30
CA GLY A 188 -9.12 -0.34 14.95
C GLY A 188 -9.99 -1.21 14.05
N VAL A 189 -10.31 -2.42 14.50
CA VAL A 189 -11.18 -3.37 13.78
C VAL A 189 -12.58 -2.79 13.57
N ALA A 190 -13.21 -2.22 14.61
CA ALA A 190 -14.53 -1.63 14.50
C ALA A 190 -14.56 -0.43 13.53
N ALA A 191 -13.54 0.43 13.58
CA ALA A 191 -13.44 1.55 12.64
C ALA A 191 -13.25 1.08 11.19
N THR A 192 -12.42 0.05 10.97
CA THR A 192 -12.23 -0.54 9.63
C THR A 192 -13.48 -1.15 9.06
N ARG A 193 -14.29 -1.83 9.89
CA ARG A 193 -15.63 -2.30 9.47
C ARG A 193 -16.49 -1.17 8.91
N SER A 194 -16.57 -0.04 9.62
CA SER A 194 -17.36 1.12 9.15
C SER A 194 -16.87 1.67 7.81
N VAL A 195 -15.55 1.65 7.57
CA VAL A 195 -15.00 2.06 6.26
C VAL A 195 -15.32 1.04 5.17
N LEU A 196 -15.27 -0.26 5.48
CA LEU A 196 -15.66 -1.30 4.53
C LEU A 196 -17.15 -1.23 4.18
N ASP A 197 -18.02 -0.88 5.14
CA ASP A 197 -19.44 -0.62 4.89
C ASP A 197 -19.62 0.57 3.94
N TRP A 198 -18.91 1.67 4.20
CA TRP A 198 -18.93 2.84 3.33
C TRP A 198 -18.44 2.49 1.92
N VAL A 199 -17.27 1.85 1.78
CA VAL A 199 -16.71 1.42 0.49
C VAL A 199 -17.66 0.49 -0.25
N GLY A 200 -18.29 -0.46 0.44
CA GLY A 200 -19.28 -1.38 -0.12
C GLY A 200 -20.53 -0.68 -0.64
N GLY A 201 -20.93 0.43 0.00
CA GLY A 201 -22.05 1.25 -0.43
C GLY A 201 -21.77 2.13 -1.65
N LEU A 202 -20.50 2.36 -2.02
CA LEU A 202 -20.14 3.20 -3.17
C LEU A 202 -20.24 2.46 -4.51
N HIS A 203 -19.67 1.26 -4.59
CA HIS A 203 -19.66 0.47 -5.82
C HIS A 203 -19.36 -1.01 -5.52
N PRO A 204 -20.11 -1.98 -6.09
CA PRO A 204 -19.99 -3.40 -5.75
C PRO A 204 -18.62 -4.00 -6.06
N GLY A 205 -17.88 -3.43 -7.02
CA GLY A 205 -16.54 -3.88 -7.40
C GLY A 205 -15.40 -3.47 -6.44
N LEU A 206 -15.65 -2.65 -5.43
CA LEU A 206 -14.57 -2.13 -4.57
C LEU A 206 -14.16 -3.11 -3.47
N LEU A 207 -15.10 -3.77 -2.80
CA LEU A 207 -14.77 -4.72 -1.73
C LEU A 207 -13.92 -5.91 -2.20
N PRO A 208 -14.21 -6.55 -3.36
CA PRO A 208 -13.38 -7.65 -3.87
C PRO A 208 -11.93 -7.26 -4.21
N THR A 209 -11.64 -5.96 -4.35
CA THR A 209 -10.30 -5.42 -4.61
C THR A 209 -9.67 -4.75 -3.38
N THR A 210 -10.27 -4.95 -2.21
CA THR A 210 -9.82 -4.43 -0.93
C THR A 210 -9.14 -5.51 -0.11
N VAL A 211 -7.94 -5.20 0.37
CA VAL A 211 -7.16 -6.02 1.31
C VAL A 211 -7.05 -5.28 2.63
N VAL A 212 -7.28 -5.97 3.75
CA VAL A 212 -7.08 -5.43 5.09
C VAL A 212 -5.79 -5.99 5.69
N VAL A 213 -4.88 -5.11 6.10
CA VAL A 213 -3.64 -5.50 6.76
C VAL A 213 -3.76 -5.22 8.25
N LEU A 214 -3.84 -6.28 9.05
CA LEU A 214 -3.82 -6.18 10.51
C LEU A 214 -2.38 -6.00 11.00
N THR A 215 -2.12 -4.91 11.71
CA THR A 215 -0.80 -4.59 12.27
C THR A 215 -0.82 -4.66 13.79
N HIS A 216 0.21 -5.26 14.38
CA HIS A 216 0.39 -5.32 15.83
C HIS A 216 1.46 -4.30 16.24
N PRO A 217 1.07 -3.10 16.72
CA PRO A 217 2.04 -2.12 17.21
C PRO A 217 2.66 -2.55 18.55
N SER A 218 2.02 -3.47 19.27
CA SER A 218 2.47 -4.06 20.53
C SER A 218 2.14 -5.57 20.55
N PRO A 219 2.93 -6.41 21.24
CA PRO A 219 2.69 -7.86 21.34
C PRO A 219 1.32 -8.22 21.93
N ASP A 220 0.80 -7.42 22.87
CA ASP A 220 -0.42 -7.69 23.62
C ASP A 220 -1.58 -6.79 23.18
N SER A 221 -2.04 -6.93 21.95
CA SER A 221 -3.13 -6.10 21.43
C SER A 221 -4.53 -6.52 21.87
N GLY A 222 -4.65 -7.65 22.59
CA GLY A 222 -5.91 -8.17 23.15
C GLY A 222 -6.93 -8.65 22.10
N VAL A 223 -6.58 -8.63 20.80
CA VAL A 223 -7.46 -9.01 19.70
C VAL A 223 -7.13 -10.40 19.17
N ASP A 224 -8.15 -11.26 19.10
CA ASP A 224 -8.07 -12.49 18.32
C ASP A 224 -8.06 -12.14 16.82
N VAL A 225 -6.89 -12.29 16.20
CA VAL A 225 -6.65 -11.99 14.79
C VAL A 225 -7.58 -12.77 13.86
N ARG A 226 -7.93 -14.02 14.18
CA ARG A 226 -8.82 -14.82 13.33
C ARG A 226 -10.24 -14.28 13.38
N ARG A 227 -10.69 -13.91 14.57
CA ARG A 227 -12.01 -13.29 14.75
C ARG A 227 -12.06 -11.93 14.06
N ALA A 228 -11.01 -11.12 14.17
CA ALA A 228 -10.89 -9.84 13.48
C ALA A 228 -10.91 -10.00 11.96
N ALA A 229 -10.12 -10.93 11.41
CA ALA A 229 -10.09 -11.22 9.98
C ALA A 229 -11.46 -11.71 9.47
N ALA A 230 -12.14 -12.61 10.19
CA ALA A 230 -13.48 -13.05 9.82
C ALA A 230 -14.50 -11.91 9.85
N HIS A 231 -14.41 -11.02 10.83
CA HIS A 231 -15.28 -9.85 10.94
C HIS A 231 -15.07 -8.84 9.80
N LEU A 232 -13.82 -8.57 9.45
CA LEU A 232 -13.44 -7.62 8.41
C LEU A 232 -13.64 -8.19 7.00
N GLY A 233 -13.50 -9.49 6.82
CA GLY A 233 -13.75 -10.17 5.53
C GLY A 233 -15.23 -10.32 5.19
N ALA A 234 -16.14 -10.05 6.13
CA ALA A 234 -17.57 -10.05 5.87
C ALA A 234 -17.92 -9.02 4.78
N GLY A 235 -18.38 -9.47 3.62
CA GLY A 235 -18.67 -8.60 2.46
C GLY A 235 -17.63 -8.64 1.34
N GLY A 236 -16.55 -9.42 1.49
CA GLY A 236 -15.67 -9.78 0.36
C GLY A 236 -14.33 -9.06 0.32
N ALA A 237 -13.97 -8.25 1.32
CA ALA A 237 -12.58 -7.85 1.53
C ALA A 237 -11.74 -9.05 1.95
N ALA A 238 -10.47 -9.07 1.54
CA ALA A 238 -9.51 -10.13 1.87
C ALA A 238 -8.67 -9.77 3.10
#